data_AF-A0A3N2RMB9-F1
#
_entry.id   AF-A0A3N2RMB9-F1
#
_cell.length_a   1.000
_cell.length_b   1.000
_cell.length_c   1.000
_cell.angle_alpha   90.00
_cell.angle_beta   90.00
_cell.angle_gamma   90.00
#
_symmetry.space_group_name_H-M   'P 1'
#
loop_
_entity.id
_entity.type
_entity.pdbx_description
1 polymer ?
#
loop_
_entity_poly.entity_id
_entity_poly.type
_entity_poly.pdbx_seq_one_letter_code
_entity_poly.pdbx_strand_id
1 'polypeptide(L)'
;MRKILFLSIPLALSGCDSNIDCNDPTIISKVKDAVISGFSMAEPVFAGSFLSNKETSFEITSKEPQVLNGVQQCNFLFKIRPPVASASEIYNTKPIPVDVSKDNDSLVIDTHDNITKKVYDIIKSHNITERNDGEPTKYQQKLIEESKEKEKEKLEKERIEKENQEKLERERKIAQENYEKEAEKKRESSISKIKSINSGDYKLTSINDIVFFYSAKKLPNLTDEQYLQYFSPAYTNERDIFKKDEMKDAELERVKLTFDKMKATEGLSIMYPISSIGYSNKNYFGMNNGETHSYAMSDNDPSRKLIDGFDLSNNTIDLSKTRYSSFCKIENDSPENDIVIDSPGRVDLSVKNKNKLSSCILDLNNRENAREVYEQLSKSDAGYNSTKIAFILDLYTDGVLENDGLRTYISNFELRLKDKGNQEKTYTTKK
;
A
#
# COMPACT_ATOMS: atom_id res chain seq x y z
N MET A 1 -53.91 -122.21 -24.03
CA MET A 1 -52.82 -122.31 -23.02
C MET A 1 -51.78 -121.24 -23.32
N ARG A 2 -51.29 -120.54 -22.27
CA ARG A 2 -50.26 -119.46 -22.23
C ARG A 2 -50.68 -118.12 -22.84
N LYS A 3 -50.34 -116.95 -22.31
CA LYS A 3 -49.99 -116.43 -20.96
C LYS A 3 -50.00 -114.90 -21.13
N ILE A 4 -50.47 -114.17 -20.12
CA ILE A 4 -50.55 -112.70 -20.05
C ILE A 4 -49.16 -112.07 -20.21
N LEU A 5 -49.08 -110.93 -20.91
CA LEU A 5 -48.07 -109.90 -20.68
C LEU A 5 -48.73 -108.52 -20.77
N PHE A 6 -48.88 -107.89 -19.59
CA PHE A 6 -49.14 -106.47 -19.44
C PHE A 6 -47.85 -105.71 -19.78
N LEU A 7 -47.95 -104.67 -20.61
CA LEU A 7 -46.93 -103.65 -20.75
C LEU A 7 -47.60 -102.28 -20.50
N SER A 8 -47.38 -101.78 -19.30
CA SER A 8 -47.64 -100.40 -18.88
C SER A 8 -46.72 -99.44 -19.62
N ILE A 9 -47.29 -98.46 -20.31
CA ILE A 9 -46.57 -97.30 -20.88
C ILE A 9 -46.39 -96.29 -19.74
N PRO A 10 -45.15 -95.93 -19.33
CA PRO A 10 -44.95 -94.74 -18.52
C PRO A 10 -44.96 -93.50 -19.43
N LEU A 11 -45.90 -92.59 -19.18
CA LEU A 11 -45.73 -91.19 -19.56
C LEU A 11 -44.52 -90.64 -18.78
N ALA A 12 -43.41 -90.42 -19.47
CA ALA A 12 -42.34 -89.57 -18.97
C ALA A 12 -42.47 -88.20 -19.63
N LEU A 13 -42.87 -87.22 -18.81
CA LEU A 13 -42.87 -85.79 -19.09
C LEU A 13 -41.47 -85.38 -19.59
N SER A 14 -41.40 -84.90 -20.83
CA SER A 14 -40.24 -84.15 -21.33
C SER A 14 -40.38 -82.71 -20.87
N GLY A 15 -39.74 -82.37 -19.75
CA GLY A 15 -39.56 -80.98 -19.34
C GLY A 15 -38.51 -80.31 -20.22
N CYS A 16 -38.88 -79.23 -20.91
CA CYS A 16 -37.93 -78.31 -21.52
C CYS A 16 -37.27 -77.46 -20.42
N ASP A 17 -35.98 -77.66 -20.16
CA ASP A 17 -35.17 -76.74 -19.37
C ASP A 17 -34.97 -75.43 -20.15
N SER A 18 -35.81 -74.42 -19.89
CA SER A 18 -35.61 -73.07 -20.44
C SER A 18 -34.85 -72.21 -19.43
N ASN A 19 -33.53 -72.06 -19.61
CA ASN A 19 -32.75 -71.06 -18.88
C ASN A 19 -33.30 -69.65 -19.15
N ILE A 20 -33.39 -68.82 -18.11
CA ILE A 20 -33.81 -67.41 -18.19
C ILE A 20 -32.58 -66.59 -18.62
N ASP A 21 -32.74 -65.66 -19.57
CA ASP A 21 -31.64 -64.73 -19.88
C ASP A 21 -31.52 -63.69 -18.76
N CYS A 22 -30.44 -63.77 -17.98
CA CYS A 22 -30.17 -62.80 -16.92
C CYS A 22 -29.92 -61.37 -17.43
N ASN A 23 -29.63 -61.20 -18.72
CA ASN A 23 -29.48 -59.88 -19.35
C ASN A 23 -30.79 -59.38 -19.98
N ASP A 24 -31.92 -60.03 -19.69
CA ASP A 24 -33.24 -59.53 -20.10
C ASP A 24 -33.44 -58.07 -19.61
N PRO A 25 -33.86 -57.14 -20.49
CA PRO A 25 -34.02 -55.73 -20.14
C PRO A 25 -34.93 -55.47 -18.93
N THR A 26 -35.93 -56.32 -18.69
CA THR A 26 -36.85 -56.22 -17.56
C THR A 26 -36.14 -56.51 -16.24
N ILE A 27 -35.26 -57.51 -16.23
CA ILE A 27 -34.45 -57.86 -15.06
C ILE A 27 -33.41 -56.75 -14.80
N ILE A 28 -32.70 -56.33 -15.85
CA ILE A 28 -31.70 -55.25 -15.77
C ILE A 28 -32.31 -53.95 -15.24
N SER A 29 -33.51 -53.58 -15.72
CA SER A 29 -34.20 -52.38 -15.24
C SER A 29 -34.53 -52.46 -13.75
N LYS A 30 -35.06 -53.61 -13.28
CA LYS A 30 -35.36 -53.80 -11.85
C LYS A 30 -34.10 -53.75 -10.99
N VAL A 31 -33.02 -54.37 -11.43
CA VAL A 31 -31.73 -54.32 -10.72
C VAL A 31 -31.19 -52.89 -10.70
N LYS A 32 -31.32 -52.13 -11.79
CA LYS A 32 -30.92 -50.71 -11.85
C LYS A 32 -31.67 -49.86 -10.83
N ASP A 33 -32.99 -49.97 -10.79
CA ASP A 33 -33.82 -49.19 -9.86
C ASP A 33 -33.49 -49.55 -8.41
N ALA A 34 -33.22 -50.83 -8.13
CA ALA A 34 -32.78 -51.29 -6.82
C ALA A 34 -31.36 -50.80 -6.46
N VAL A 35 -30.45 -50.72 -7.44
CA VAL A 35 -29.11 -50.12 -7.25
C VAL A 35 -29.22 -48.65 -6.87
N ILE A 36 -30.02 -47.88 -7.60
CA ILE A 36 -30.27 -46.46 -7.30
C ILE A 36 -30.88 -46.30 -5.90
N SER A 37 -31.86 -47.13 -5.55
CA SER A 37 -32.50 -47.13 -4.23
C SER A 37 -31.51 -47.49 -3.12
N GLY A 38 -30.65 -48.49 -3.35
CA GLY A 38 -29.61 -48.92 -2.41
C GLY A 38 -28.60 -47.81 -2.10
N PHE A 39 -28.12 -47.10 -3.12
CA PHE A 39 -27.27 -45.92 -2.93
C PHE A 39 -28.01 -44.77 -2.25
N SER A 40 -29.29 -44.55 -2.56
CA SER A 40 -30.11 -43.52 -1.90
C SER A 40 -30.24 -43.77 -0.39
N MET A 41 -30.27 -45.04 0.02
CA MET A 41 -30.29 -45.42 1.44
C MET A 41 -28.90 -45.37 2.08
N ALA A 42 -27.85 -45.82 1.36
CA ALA A 42 -26.52 -45.95 1.91
C ALA A 42 -25.73 -44.63 1.94
N GLU A 43 -25.88 -43.81 0.89
CA GLU A 43 -25.16 -42.56 0.62
C GLU A 43 -26.10 -41.50 -0.01
N PRO A 44 -26.99 -40.87 0.78
CA PRO A 44 -28.05 -40.00 0.26
C PRO A 44 -27.53 -38.79 -0.53
N VAL A 45 -26.37 -38.24 -0.15
CA VAL A 45 -25.76 -37.08 -0.82
C VAL A 45 -25.32 -37.45 -2.25
N PHE A 46 -24.59 -38.56 -2.39
CA PHE A 46 -24.15 -39.06 -3.69
C PHE A 46 -25.34 -39.41 -4.61
N ALA A 47 -26.35 -40.07 -4.05
CA ALA A 47 -27.56 -40.42 -4.78
C ALA A 47 -28.35 -39.19 -5.27
N GLY A 48 -28.47 -38.17 -4.41
CA GLY A 48 -29.17 -36.93 -4.73
C GLY A 48 -28.47 -36.09 -5.80
N SER A 49 -27.13 -35.96 -5.74
CA SER A 49 -26.37 -35.10 -6.66
C SER A 49 -26.01 -35.77 -7.99
N PHE A 50 -25.76 -37.08 -8.00
CA PHE A 50 -25.26 -37.77 -9.18
C PHE A 50 -26.29 -38.74 -9.76
N LEU A 51 -26.89 -39.63 -8.98
CA LEU A 51 -27.74 -40.69 -9.54
C LEU A 51 -29.07 -40.19 -10.13
N SER A 52 -29.53 -39.01 -9.72
CA SER A 52 -30.71 -38.32 -10.27
C SER A 52 -30.44 -37.59 -11.60
N ASN A 53 -29.17 -37.42 -11.96
CA ASN A 53 -28.78 -36.70 -13.17
C ASN A 53 -28.95 -37.61 -14.42
N LYS A 54 -29.60 -37.08 -15.45
CA LYS A 54 -29.86 -37.80 -16.72
C LYS A 54 -28.59 -38.21 -17.46
N GLU A 55 -27.49 -37.54 -17.19
CA GLU A 55 -26.18 -37.80 -17.82
C GLU A 55 -25.35 -38.85 -17.05
N THR A 56 -25.88 -39.38 -15.93
CA THR A 56 -25.26 -40.49 -15.20
C THR A 56 -25.45 -41.78 -15.98
N SER A 57 -24.33 -42.41 -16.35
CA SER A 57 -24.36 -43.69 -17.05
C SER A 57 -24.37 -44.85 -16.06
N PHE A 58 -25.26 -45.81 -16.32
CA PHE A 58 -25.35 -47.07 -15.60
C PHE A 58 -25.12 -48.22 -16.57
N GLU A 59 -24.19 -49.09 -16.25
CA GLU A 59 -23.94 -50.34 -16.96
C GLU A 59 -24.18 -51.48 -15.98
N ILE A 60 -25.13 -52.37 -16.28
CA ILE A 60 -25.43 -53.54 -15.46
C ILE A 60 -25.30 -54.77 -16.34
N THR A 61 -24.56 -55.76 -15.86
CA THR A 61 -24.28 -57.00 -16.59
C THR A 61 -24.40 -58.18 -15.63
N SER A 62 -24.95 -59.30 -16.09
CA SER A 62 -24.95 -60.54 -15.32
C SER A 62 -23.75 -61.42 -15.71
N LYS A 63 -23.17 -62.08 -14.72
CA LYS A 63 -22.30 -63.26 -14.91
C LYS A 63 -23.14 -64.52 -15.15
N GLU A 64 -22.46 -65.63 -15.50
CA GLU A 64 -23.09 -66.94 -15.73
C GLU A 64 -24.05 -67.32 -14.59
N PRO A 65 -25.28 -67.76 -14.93
CA PRO A 65 -26.27 -68.10 -13.92
C PRO A 65 -25.90 -69.39 -13.18
N GLN A 66 -26.31 -69.48 -11.91
CA GLN A 66 -26.26 -70.72 -11.14
C GLN A 66 -27.68 -71.23 -10.91
N VAL A 67 -27.96 -72.49 -11.21
CA VAL A 67 -29.29 -73.09 -10.99
C VAL A 67 -29.25 -73.96 -9.74
N LEU A 68 -30.11 -73.68 -8.77
CA LEU A 68 -30.27 -74.44 -7.53
C LEU A 68 -31.78 -74.68 -7.30
N ASN A 69 -32.18 -75.95 -7.20
CA ASN A 69 -33.56 -76.36 -6.90
C ASN A 69 -34.64 -75.71 -7.79
N GLY A 70 -34.37 -75.56 -9.10
CA GLY A 70 -35.32 -74.98 -10.06
C GLY A 70 -35.40 -73.44 -10.05
N VAL A 71 -34.63 -72.76 -9.19
CA VAL A 71 -34.45 -71.31 -9.18
C VAL A 71 -33.10 -70.97 -9.82
N GLN A 72 -33.10 -70.01 -10.73
CA GLN A 72 -31.88 -69.53 -11.38
C GLN A 72 -31.41 -68.26 -10.67
N GLN A 73 -30.17 -68.24 -10.18
CA GLN A 73 -29.55 -67.06 -9.59
C GLN A 73 -28.70 -66.31 -10.61
N CYS A 74 -29.06 -65.07 -10.88
CA CYS A 74 -28.34 -64.13 -11.72
C CYS A 74 -27.41 -63.26 -10.87
N ASN A 75 -26.14 -63.15 -11.26
CA ASN A 75 -25.11 -62.46 -10.48
C ASN A 75 -24.70 -61.15 -11.17
N PHE A 76 -25.23 -60.03 -10.68
CA PHE A 76 -25.10 -58.74 -11.34
C PHE A 76 -23.90 -57.91 -10.88
N LEU A 77 -23.17 -57.37 -11.85
CA LEU A 77 -22.20 -56.29 -11.66
C LEU A 77 -22.79 -55.00 -12.23
N PHE A 78 -22.54 -53.89 -11.54
CA PHE A 78 -22.87 -52.56 -12.00
C PHE A 78 -21.61 -51.69 -12.10
N LYS A 79 -21.64 -50.74 -13.03
CA LYS A 79 -20.75 -49.58 -13.07
C LYS A 79 -21.59 -48.33 -13.21
N ILE A 80 -21.32 -47.35 -12.37
CA ILE A 80 -21.93 -46.03 -12.35
C ILE A 80 -20.85 -45.04 -12.75
N ARG A 81 -21.12 -44.22 -13.77
CA ARG A 81 -20.21 -43.15 -14.20
C ARG A 81 -20.91 -41.81 -13.97
N PRO A 82 -20.56 -41.07 -12.90
CA PRO A 82 -21.22 -39.82 -12.55
C PRO A 82 -20.83 -38.65 -13.49
N PRO A 83 -21.68 -37.61 -13.59
CA PRO A 83 -21.53 -36.47 -14.50
C PRO A 83 -20.52 -35.43 -13.98
N VAL A 84 -19.26 -35.84 -13.85
CA VAL A 84 -18.15 -35.02 -13.32
C VAL A 84 -17.06 -34.80 -14.35
N ALA A 85 -16.22 -33.77 -14.16
CA ALA A 85 -15.09 -33.43 -15.03
C ALA A 85 -13.87 -34.35 -14.81
N SER A 86 -14.13 -35.66 -14.73
CA SER A 86 -13.12 -36.72 -14.52
C SER A 86 -13.65 -38.03 -15.09
N ALA A 87 -12.74 -38.97 -15.38
CA ALA A 87 -13.08 -40.32 -15.81
C ALA A 87 -13.45 -41.21 -14.62
N SER A 88 -14.32 -40.71 -13.75
CA SER A 88 -14.73 -41.39 -12.53
C SER A 88 -15.71 -42.52 -12.83
N GLU A 89 -15.47 -43.66 -12.22
CA GLU A 89 -16.39 -44.80 -12.23
C GLU A 89 -16.47 -45.45 -10.85
N ILE A 90 -17.67 -45.91 -10.50
CA ILE A 90 -18.00 -46.59 -9.24
C ILE A 90 -18.62 -47.93 -9.58
N TYR A 91 -18.06 -49.01 -9.07
CA TYR A 91 -18.51 -50.36 -9.41
C TYR A 91 -18.46 -51.29 -8.20
N ASN A 92 -19.28 -52.34 -8.21
CA ASN A 92 -19.21 -53.39 -7.20
C ASN A 92 -18.14 -54.43 -7.54
N THR A 93 -17.37 -54.82 -6.53
CA THR A 93 -16.35 -55.88 -6.64
C THR A 93 -16.94 -57.27 -6.41
N LYS A 94 -18.07 -57.36 -5.69
CA LYS A 94 -18.84 -58.59 -5.50
C LYS A 94 -20.19 -58.51 -6.21
N PRO A 95 -20.57 -59.52 -7.03
CA PRO A 95 -21.86 -59.52 -7.71
C PRO A 95 -23.04 -59.48 -6.74
N ILE A 96 -24.14 -58.87 -7.18
CA ILE A 96 -25.43 -58.88 -6.50
C ILE A 96 -26.18 -60.14 -6.94
N PRO A 97 -26.42 -61.13 -6.06
CA PRO A 97 -27.18 -62.31 -6.40
C PRO A 97 -28.69 -61.99 -6.42
N VAL A 98 -29.35 -62.26 -7.55
CA VAL A 98 -30.77 -62.01 -7.77
C VAL A 98 -31.42 -63.29 -8.26
N ASP A 99 -32.40 -63.78 -7.50
CA ASP A 99 -33.07 -65.03 -7.83
C ASP A 99 -34.19 -64.77 -8.86
N VAL A 100 -34.22 -65.57 -9.91
CA VAL A 100 -35.21 -65.52 -11.00
C VAL A 100 -35.78 -66.91 -11.28
N SER A 101 -37.08 -66.97 -11.55
CA SER A 101 -37.80 -68.21 -11.87
C SER A 101 -38.94 -67.94 -12.84
N LYS A 102 -39.49 -69.01 -13.44
CA LYS A 102 -40.70 -68.95 -14.26
C LYS A 102 -41.85 -69.63 -13.53
N ASP A 103 -42.97 -68.96 -13.41
CA ASP A 103 -44.24 -69.54 -12.95
C ASP A 103 -45.30 -69.31 -14.04
N ASN A 104 -45.85 -70.38 -14.62
CA ASN A 104 -46.86 -70.34 -15.69
C ASN A 104 -46.56 -69.29 -16.78
N ASP A 105 -45.37 -69.38 -17.39
CA ASP A 105 -44.82 -68.47 -18.40
C ASP A 105 -44.57 -67.02 -17.97
N SER A 106 -44.82 -66.68 -16.70
CA SER A 106 -44.50 -65.37 -16.12
C SER A 106 -43.14 -65.38 -15.42
N LEU A 107 -42.34 -64.34 -15.69
CA LEU A 107 -41.03 -64.15 -15.07
C LEU A 107 -41.20 -63.62 -13.63
N VAL A 108 -40.79 -64.42 -12.65
CA VAL A 108 -40.74 -64.04 -11.23
C VAL A 108 -39.30 -63.67 -10.88
N ILE A 109 -39.12 -62.45 -10.36
CA ILE A 109 -37.82 -61.88 -9.97
C ILE A 109 -37.93 -61.51 -8.49
N ASP A 110 -36.83 -61.65 -7.75
CA ASP A 110 -36.67 -61.07 -6.40
C ASP A 110 -37.35 -59.69 -6.29
N THR A 111 -37.99 -59.45 -5.15
CA THR A 111 -38.67 -58.17 -4.92
C THR A 111 -37.68 -57.01 -4.92
N HIS A 112 -38.13 -55.84 -5.35
CA HIS A 112 -37.33 -54.61 -5.37
C HIS A 112 -36.65 -54.34 -4.03
N ASP A 113 -37.37 -54.51 -2.92
CA ASP A 113 -36.84 -54.30 -1.56
C ASP A 113 -35.75 -55.33 -1.20
N ASN A 114 -35.89 -56.57 -1.66
CA ASN A 114 -34.89 -57.62 -1.41
C ASN A 114 -33.58 -57.31 -2.16
N ILE A 115 -33.67 -56.93 -3.44
CA ILE A 115 -32.51 -56.53 -4.24
C ILE A 115 -31.88 -55.26 -3.65
N THR A 116 -32.69 -54.26 -3.29
CA THR A 116 -32.24 -53.00 -2.68
C THR A 116 -31.46 -53.25 -1.40
N LYS A 117 -31.94 -54.14 -0.52
CA LYS A 117 -31.23 -54.53 0.70
C LYS A 117 -29.89 -55.18 0.39
N LYS A 118 -29.83 -56.10 -0.59
CA LYS A 118 -28.58 -56.73 -1.04
C LYS A 118 -27.57 -55.68 -1.57
N VAL A 119 -28.03 -54.68 -2.32
CA VAL A 119 -27.16 -53.57 -2.76
C VAL A 119 -26.68 -52.73 -1.59
N TYR A 120 -27.57 -52.35 -0.67
CA TYR A 120 -27.23 -51.60 0.53
C TYR A 120 -26.14 -52.31 1.35
N ASP A 121 -26.28 -53.62 1.54
CA ASP A 121 -25.31 -54.44 2.26
C ASP A 121 -23.95 -54.48 1.54
N ILE A 122 -23.95 -54.56 0.21
CA ILE A 122 -22.71 -54.49 -0.61
C ILE A 122 -22.00 -53.14 -0.47
N ILE A 123 -22.75 -52.02 -0.45
CA ILE A 123 -22.20 -50.68 -0.24
C ILE A 123 -21.59 -50.56 1.17
N LYS A 124 -22.34 -50.95 2.22
CA LYS A 124 -21.85 -50.86 3.61
C LYS A 124 -20.69 -51.80 3.92
N SER A 125 -20.59 -52.92 3.22
CA SER A 125 -19.50 -53.89 3.39
C SER A 125 -18.23 -53.56 2.58
N HIS A 126 -18.10 -52.34 2.05
CA HIS A 126 -16.94 -51.86 1.29
C HIS A 126 -16.62 -52.71 0.04
N ASN A 127 -17.64 -53.35 -0.55
CA ASN A 127 -17.50 -54.10 -1.81
C ASN A 127 -17.78 -53.20 -3.03
N ILE A 128 -17.54 -51.90 -2.88
CA ILE A 128 -17.63 -50.88 -3.92
C ILE A 128 -16.24 -50.27 -4.10
N THR A 129 -15.85 -50.01 -5.33
CA THR A 129 -14.59 -49.35 -5.67
C THR A 129 -14.87 -48.15 -6.56
N GLU A 130 -14.17 -47.06 -6.28
CA GLU A 130 -14.13 -45.85 -7.10
C GLU A 130 -12.74 -45.72 -7.73
N ARG A 131 -12.68 -45.39 -9.01
CA ARG A 131 -11.43 -45.01 -9.68
C ARG A 131 -11.67 -43.85 -10.64
N ASN A 132 -10.62 -43.07 -10.88
CA ASN A 132 -10.67 -41.82 -11.66
C ASN A 132 -9.92 -41.89 -13.00
N ASP A 133 -9.49 -43.08 -13.39
CA ASP A 133 -8.72 -43.41 -14.60
C ASP A 133 -9.49 -44.38 -15.52
N GLY A 134 -10.82 -44.45 -15.38
CA GLY A 134 -11.68 -45.25 -16.26
C GLY A 134 -11.74 -44.70 -17.69
N GLU A 135 -12.54 -45.34 -18.54
CA GLU A 135 -12.90 -44.76 -19.84
C GLU A 135 -14.04 -43.73 -19.62
N PRO A 136 -13.83 -42.44 -19.91
CA PRO A 136 -14.84 -41.42 -19.66
C PRO A 136 -16.02 -41.60 -20.63
N THR A 137 -17.22 -41.34 -20.12
CA THR A 137 -18.39 -41.18 -20.99
C THR A 137 -18.22 -39.94 -21.89
N LYS A 138 -18.99 -39.88 -23.00
CA LYS A 138 -19.03 -38.67 -23.86
C LYS A 138 -19.31 -37.39 -23.08
N TYR A 139 -20.15 -37.47 -22.05
CA TYR A 139 -20.50 -36.32 -21.21
C TYR A 139 -19.34 -35.94 -20.25
N GLN A 140 -18.73 -36.91 -19.58
CA GLN A 140 -17.53 -36.66 -18.76
C GLN A 140 -16.37 -36.08 -19.58
N GLN A 141 -16.17 -36.58 -20.82
CA GLN A 141 -15.16 -36.05 -21.74
C GLN A 141 -15.40 -34.57 -22.07
N LYS A 142 -16.66 -34.20 -22.35
CA LYS A 142 -17.05 -32.80 -22.58
C LYS A 142 -16.72 -31.92 -21.37
N LEU A 143 -17.04 -32.37 -20.15
CA LEU A 143 -16.75 -31.63 -18.92
C LEU A 143 -15.23 -31.49 -18.65
N ILE A 144 -14.45 -32.53 -18.95
CA ILE A 144 -12.98 -32.50 -18.86
C ILE A 144 -12.41 -31.43 -19.80
N GLU A 145 -12.91 -31.35 -21.03
CA GLU A 145 -12.48 -30.36 -22.02
C GLU A 145 -12.87 -28.94 -21.60
N GLU A 146 -14.12 -28.71 -21.17
CA GLU A 146 -14.59 -27.41 -20.67
C GLU A 146 -13.78 -26.94 -19.44
N SER A 147 -13.44 -27.85 -18.53
CA SER A 147 -12.62 -27.52 -17.35
C SER A 147 -11.21 -27.09 -17.75
N LYS A 148 -10.59 -27.78 -18.71
CA LYS A 148 -9.25 -27.43 -19.22
C LYS A 148 -9.25 -26.07 -19.92
N GLU A 149 -10.30 -25.73 -20.66
CA GLU A 149 -10.42 -24.45 -21.34
C GLU A 149 -10.58 -23.29 -20.34
N LYS A 150 -11.43 -23.46 -19.31
CA LYS A 150 -11.58 -22.48 -18.23
C LYS A 150 -10.29 -22.25 -17.44
N GLU A 151 -9.53 -23.31 -17.18
CA GLU A 151 -8.25 -23.21 -16.49
C GLU A 151 -7.22 -22.43 -17.33
N LYS A 152 -7.15 -22.70 -18.64
CA LYS A 152 -6.31 -21.92 -19.56
C LYS A 152 -6.70 -20.45 -19.60
N GLU A 153 -7.99 -20.13 -19.68
CA GLU A 153 -8.47 -18.75 -19.70
C GLU A 153 -8.12 -18.02 -18.39
N LYS A 154 -8.25 -18.71 -17.24
CA LYS A 154 -7.87 -18.16 -15.94
C LYS A 154 -6.37 -17.85 -15.86
N LEU A 155 -5.52 -18.80 -16.27
CA LEU A 155 -4.07 -18.62 -16.27
C LEU A 155 -3.63 -17.47 -17.19
N GLU A 156 -4.28 -17.33 -18.35
CA GLU A 156 -3.97 -16.23 -19.28
C GLU A 156 -4.41 -14.86 -18.73
N LYS A 157 -5.58 -14.78 -18.08
CA LYS A 157 -6.01 -13.55 -17.39
C LYS A 157 -5.05 -13.16 -16.27
N GLU A 158 -4.64 -14.11 -15.43
CA GLU A 158 -3.67 -13.87 -14.36
C GLU A 158 -2.30 -13.42 -14.91
N ARG A 159 -1.85 -14.00 -16.03
CA ARG A 159 -0.61 -13.60 -16.70
C ARG A 159 -0.68 -12.14 -17.20
N ILE A 160 -1.77 -11.77 -17.88
CA ILE A 160 -1.98 -10.41 -18.39
C ILE A 160 -2.08 -9.40 -17.24
N GLU A 161 -2.77 -9.75 -16.15
CA GLU A 161 -2.89 -8.87 -14.98
C GLU A 161 -1.52 -8.63 -14.32
N LYS A 162 -0.71 -9.68 -14.16
CA LYS A 162 0.64 -9.57 -13.61
C LYS A 162 1.56 -8.73 -14.50
N GLU A 163 1.55 -8.95 -15.82
CA GLU A 163 2.33 -8.15 -16.78
C GLU A 163 1.92 -6.66 -16.72
N ASN A 164 0.62 -6.37 -16.59
CA ASN A 164 0.12 -4.99 -16.45
C ASN A 164 0.56 -4.35 -15.12
N GLN A 165 0.50 -5.08 -14.01
CA GLN A 165 0.97 -4.58 -12.72
C GLN A 165 2.47 -4.28 -12.74
N GLU A 166 3.29 -5.19 -13.26
CA GLU A 166 4.74 -4.99 -13.39
C GLU A 166 5.07 -3.79 -14.29
N LYS A 167 4.32 -3.61 -15.39
CA LYS A 167 4.49 -2.45 -16.27
C LYS A 167 4.15 -1.15 -15.55
N LEU A 168 3.03 -1.10 -14.82
CA LEU A 168 2.59 0.10 -14.10
C LEU A 168 3.57 0.48 -12.97
N GLU A 169 4.13 -0.53 -12.28
CA GLU A 169 5.14 -0.32 -11.24
C GLU A 169 6.45 0.23 -11.83
N ARG A 170 6.91 -0.31 -12.98
CA ARG A 170 8.09 0.22 -13.68
C ARG A 170 7.87 1.66 -14.15
N GLU A 171 6.71 1.98 -14.72
CA GLU A 171 6.38 3.33 -15.17
C GLU A 171 6.37 4.33 -14.00
N ARG A 172 5.78 3.95 -12.86
CA ARG A 172 5.81 4.77 -11.63
C ARG A 172 7.23 4.99 -11.13
N LYS A 173 8.04 3.94 -11.09
CA LYS A 173 9.43 4.03 -10.65
C LYS A 173 10.26 4.95 -11.54
N ILE A 174 10.10 4.84 -12.87
CA ILE A 174 10.77 5.72 -13.83
C ILE A 174 10.31 7.17 -13.66
N ALA A 175 9.01 7.42 -13.49
CA ALA A 175 8.48 8.76 -13.27
C ALA A 175 9.04 9.39 -11.99
N GLN A 176 9.09 8.62 -10.89
CA GLN A 176 9.67 9.04 -9.62
C GLN A 176 11.18 9.35 -9.75
N GLU A 177 11.94 8.45 -10.37
CA GLU A 177 13.38 8.65 -10.60
C GLU A 177 13.66 9.88 -11.47
N ASN A 178 12.84 10.14 -12.48
CA ASN A 178 12.98 11.33 -13.32
C ASN A 178 12.67 12.61 -12.54
N TYR A 179 11.60 12.62 -11.74
CA TYR A 179 11.26 13.73 -10.85
C TYR A 179 12.39 14.03 -9.87
N GLU A 180 12.94 13.00 -9.23
CA GLU A 180 14.07 13.14 -8.29
C GLU A 180 15.32 13.68 -8.97
N LYS A 181 15.67 13.19 -10.18
CA LYS A 181 16.80 13.70 -10.96
C LYS A 181 16.64 15.17 -11.34
N GLU A 182 15.43 15.60 -11.73
CA GLU A 182 15.17 17.00 -12.04
C GLU A 182 15.21 17.90 -10.80
N ALA A 183 14.62 17.44 -9.69
CA ALA A 183 14.68 18.14 -8.41
C ALA A 183 16.12 18.31 -7.92
N GLU A 184 16.94 17.26 -8.07
CA GLU A 184 18.35 17.25 -7.69
C GLU A 184 19.19 18.19 -8.56
N LYS A 185 19.01 18.18 -9.89
CA LYS A 185 19.67 19.14 -10.79
C LYS A 185 19.36 20.60 -10.42
N LYS A 186 18.09 20.89 -10.09
CA LYS A 186 17.69 22.23 -9.61
C LYS A 186 18.38 22.55 -8.29
N ARG A 187 18.47 21.58 -7.37
CA ARG A 187 19.16 21.74 -6.07
C ARG A 187 20.64 22.04 -6.25
N GLU A 188 21.35 21.29 -7.11
CA GLU A 188 22.77 21.52 -7.40
C GLU A 188 23.02 22.92 -7.99
N SER A 189 22.13 23.37 -8.89
CA SER A 189 22.19 24.73 -9.43
C SER A 189 22.05 25.79 -8.33
N SER A 190 21.08 25.62 -7.42
CA SER A 190 20.92 26.49 -6.25
C SER A 190 22.15 26.47 -5.33
N ILE A 191 22.73 25.29 -5.06
CA ILE A 191 23.95 25.15 -4.25
C ILE A 191 25.13 25.90 -4.87
N SER A 192 25.34 25.79 -6.18
CA SER A 192 26.39 26.55 -6.88
C SER A 192 26.19 28.06 -6.74
N LYS A 193 24.94 28.54 -6.86
CA LYS A 193 24.62 29.95 -6.62
C LYS A 193 24.93 30.36 -5.18
N ILE A 194 24.51 29.57 -4.19
CA ILE A 194 24.74 29.86 -2.76
C ILE A 194 26.23 30.00 -2.45
N LYS A 195 27.07 29.13 -3.02
CA LYS A 195 28.53 29.21 -2.86
C LYS A 195 29.14 30.50 -3.39
N SER A 196 28.51 31.16 -4.36
CA SER A 196 28.94 32.45 -4.89
C SER A 196 28.43 33.69 -4.13
N ILE A 197 27.50 33.52 -3.19
CA ILE A 197 26.97 34.63 -2.40
C ILE A 197 28.01 35.08 -1.37
N ASN A 198 28.32 36.38 -1.33
CA ASN A 198 29.21 36.92 -0.32
C ASN A 198 28.46 37.00 1.03
N SER A 199 29.17 36.86 2.14
CA SER A 199 28.55 36.95 3.47
C SER A 199 27.85 38.29 3.72
N GLY A 200 28.35 39.39 3.13
CA GLY A 200 27.71 40.71 3.22
C GLY A 200 26.42 40.87 2.41
N ASP A 201 26.07 39.92 1.55
CA ASP A 201 24.87 39.97 0.71
C ASP A 201 23.62 39.46 1.45
N TYR A 202 23.79 38.75 2.58
CA TYR A 202 22.70 38.36 3.46
C TYR A 202 22.22 39.57 4.27
N LYS A 203 20.91 39.83 4.25
CA LYS A 203 20.31 41.03 4.85
C LYS A 203 19.12 40.70 5.72
N LEU A 204 18.85 41.56 6.70
CA LEU A 204 17.58 41.53 7.42
C LEU A 204 16.45 41.67 6.40
N THR A 205 15.57 40.68 6.37
CA THR A 205 14.47 40.61 5.41
C THR A 205 13.17 40.79 6.18
N SER A 206 12.29 41.66 5.68
CA SER A 206 10.99 41.86 6.32
C SER A 206 10.12 40.62 6.17
N ILE A 207 9.24 40.36 7.14
CA ILE A 207 8.26 39.26 7.01
C ILE A 207 7.40 39.45 5.76
N ASN A 208 7.04 40.70 5.44
CA ASN A 208 6.26 41.03 4.26
C ASN A 208 6.98 40.64 2.97
N ASP A 209 8.28 40.89 2.84
CA ASP A 209 9.04 40.50 1.65
C ASP A 209 9.03 38.98 1.43
N ILE A 210 9.14 38.20 2.51
CA ILE A 210 9.07 36.73 2.45
C ILE A 210 7.65 36.29 2.01
N VAL A 211 6.61 36.91 2.57
CA VAL A 211 5.21 36.63 2.21
C VAL A 211 4.91 36.98 0.75
N PHE A 212 5.42 38.12 0.27
CA PHE A 212 5.34 38.51 -1.14
C PHE A 212 6.06 37.51 -2.04
N PHE A 213 7.29 37.12 -1.67
CA PHE A 213 8.07 36.17 -2.45
C PHE A 213 7.40 34.80 -2.53
N TYR A 214 6.93 34.26 -1.40
CA TYR A 214 6.15 33.03 -1.37
C TYR A 214 4.92 33.10 -2.26
N SER A 215 4.11 34.15 -2.08
CA SER A 215 2.84 34.29 -2.79
C SER A 215 3.04 34.48 -4.29
N ALA A 216 4.10 35.20 -4.71
CA ALA A 216 4.47 35.37 -6.11
C ALA A 216 4.90 34.06 -6.78
N LYS A 217 5.44 33.09 -6.02
CA LYS A 217 5.80 31.75 -6.52
C LYS A 217 4.61 30.78 -6.51
N LYS A 218 3.72 30.88 -5.51
CA LYS A 218 2.61 29.94 -5.29
C LYS A 218 1.31 30.31 -6.02
N LEU A 219 0.98 31.59 -6.12
CA LEU A 219 -0.33 32.04 -6.58
C LEU A 219 -0.20 32.69 -7.97
N PRO A 220 -0.47 31.94 -9.06
CA PRO A 220 -0.24 32.45 -10.41
C PRO A 220 -1.24 33.54 -10.83
N ASN A 221 -2.46 33.56 -10.25
CA ASN A 221 -3.54 34.47 -10.64
C ASN A 221 -4.31 34.97 -9.41
N LEU A 222 -4.02 36.20 -8.97
CA LEU A 222 -4.82 36.91 -7.98
C LEU A 222 -5.70 37.95 -8.68
N THR A 223 -6.92 38.13 -8.20
CA THR A 223 -7.78 39.26 -8.58
C THR A 223 -7.24 40.57 -7.99
N ASP A 224 -7.60 41.70 -8.58
CA ASP A 224 -7.19 43.04 -8.09
C ASP A 224 -7.58 43.26 -6.62
N GLU A 225 -8.78 42.82 -6.25
CA GLU A 225 -9.24 42.92 -4.87
C GLU A 225 -8.43 42.01 -3.93
N GLN A 226 -8.03 40.80 -4.36
CA GLN A 226 -7.16 39.93 -3.56
C GLN A 226 -5.76 40.50 -3.39
N TYR A 227 -5.20 41.15 -4.43
CA TYR A 227 -3.92 41.86 -4.30
C TYR A 227 -3.99 42.91 -3.19
N LEU A 228 -5.03 43.74 -3.22
CA LEU A 228 -5.21 44.81 -2.24
C LEU A 228 -5.48 44.26 -0.84
N GLN A 229 -6.39 43.28 -0.71
CA GLN A 229 -6.78 42.71 0.59
C GLN A 229 -5.64 41.97 1.30
N TYR A 230 -4.75 41.31 0.55
CA TYR A 230 -3.68 40.52 1.18
C TYR A 230 -2.37 41.30 1.35
N PHE A 231 -2.11 42.29 0.49
CA PHE A 231 -0.78 42.89 0.37
C PHE A 231 -0.76 44.43 0.46
N SER A 232 -1.90 45.08 0.66
CA SER A 232 -1.98 46.49 1.00
C SER A 232 -2.58 46.70 2.40
N PRO A 233 -1.72 46.79 3.44
CA PRO A 233 -2.15 47.21 4.77
C PRO A 233 -2.79 48.61 4.77
N ALA A 234 -2.39 49.50 3.87
CA ALA A 234 -2.97 50.83 3.74
C ALA A 234 -4.45 50.74 3.29
N TYR A 235 -4.72 50.00 2.22
CA TYR A 235 -6.07 49.80 1.70
C TYR A 235 -6.98 49.01 2.66
N THR A 236 -6.43 48.00 3.34
CA THR A 236 -7.21 47.17 4.27
C THR A 236 -7.56 47.89 5.57
N ASN A 237 -6.65 48.73 6.10
CA ASN A 237 -6.88 49.46 7.34
C ASN A 237 -7.62 50.79 7.16
N GLU A 238 -7.70 51.32 5.94
CA GLU A 238 -8.51 52.52 5.66
C GLU A 238 -10.00 52.23 5.83
N ARG A 239 -10.67 53.08 6.61
CA ARG A 239 -12.09 52.99 6.96
C ARG A 239 -12.94 53.98 6.19
N ASP A 240 -12.34 55.06 5.70
CA ASP A 240 -12.99 56.05 4.84
C ASP A 240 -13.13 55.47 3.43
N ILE A 241 -14.38 55.23 3.02
CA ILE A 241 -14.70 54.62 1.74
C ILE A 241 -14.21 55.46 0.55
N PHE A 242 -14.19 56.79 0.67
CA PHE A 242 -13.76 57.66 -0.43
C PHE A 242 -12.24 57.65 -0.58
N LYS A 243 -11.51 57.69 0.55
CA LYS A 243 -10.04 57.56 0.53
C LYS A 243 -9.60 56.20 0.04
N LYS A 244 -10.36 55.15 0.39
CA LYS A 244 -10.08 53.78 -0.05
C LYS A 244 -10.20 53.65 -1.57
N ASP A 245 -11.21 54.26 -2.16
CA ASP A 245 -11.36 54.34 -3.62
C ASP A 245 -10.26 55.20 -4.26
N GLU A 246 -9.91 56.34 -3.67
CA GLU A 246 -8.84 57.24 -4.15
C GLU A 246 -7.45 56.57 -4.18
N MET A 247 -7.14 55.72 -3.19
CA MET A 247 -5.84 55.04 -3.11
C MET A 247 -5.79 53.70 -3.87
N LYS A 248 -6.94 53.19 -4.33
CA LYS A 248 -7.08 51.83 -4.87
C LYS A 248 -6.11 51.55 -6.00
N ASP A 249 -6.12 52.40 -7.03
CA ASP A 249 -5.32 52.18 -8.23
C ASP A 249 -3.82 52.30 -7.94
N ALA A 250 -3.42 53.27 -7.12
CA ALA A 250 -2.03 53.47 -6.72
C ALA A 250 -1.49 52.31 -5.87
N GLU A 251 -2.26 51.83 -4.89
CA GLU A 251 -1.87 50.68 -4.07
C GLU A 251 -1.86 49.38 -4.88
N LEU A 252 -2.79 49.21 -5.81
CA LEU A 252 -2.84 48.06 -6.70
C LEU A 252 -1.61 48.02 -7.61
N GLU A 253 -1.23 49.15 -8.20
CA GLU A 253 -0.03 49.28 -9.01
C GLU A 253 1.22 48.95 -8.19
N ARG A 254 1.35 49.54 -6.99
CA ARG A 254 2.48 49.27 -6.07
C ARG A 254 2.59 47.80 -5.71
N VAL A 255 1.47 47.15 -5.35
CA VAL A 255 1.43 45.74 -4.97
C VAL A 255 1.79 44.84 -6.16
N LYS A 256 1.20 45.08 -7.34
CA LYS A 256 1.49 44.29 -8.55
C LYS A 256 2.95 44.42 -8.97
N LEU A 257 3.51 45.63 -8.95
CA LEU A 257 4.92 45.87 -9.24
C LEU A 257 5.85 45.13 -8.26
N THR A 258 5.48 45.10 -6.98
CA THR A 258 6.21 44.32 -5.97
C THR A 258 6.13 42.82 -6.26
N PHE A 259 4.95 42.32 -6.62
CA PHE A 259 4.72 40.92 -6.99
C PHE A 259 5.54 40.51 -8.21
N ASP A 260 5.54 41.31 -9.28
CA ASP A 260 6.28 41.04 -10.50
C ASP A 260 7.78 41.00 -10.25
N LYS A 261 8.28 41.94 -9.43
CA LYS A 261 9.67 41.93 -8.97
C LYS A 261 9.99 40.63 -8.23
N MET A 262 9.18 40.23 -7.26
CA MET A 262 9.40 39.00 -6.49
C MET A 262 9.27 37.72 -7.33
N LYS A 263 8.38 37.72 -8.32
CA LYS A 263 8.21 36.62 -9.27
C LYS A 263 9.47 36.43 -10.12
N ALA A 264 10.09 37.55 -10.55
CA ALA A 264 11.34 37.55 -11.31
C ALA A 264 12.59 37.25 -10.46
N THR A 265 12.55 37.52 -9.15
CA THR A 265 13.65 37.19 -8.24
C THR A 265 13.90 35.68 -8.20
N GLU A 266 15.14 35.27 -8.41
CA GLU A 266 15.52 33.85 -8.37
C GLU A 266 15.53 33.30 -6.94
N GLY A 267 15.91 34.11 -5.95
CA GLY A 267 15.93 33.72 -4.55
C GLY A 267 16.22 34.88 -3.61
N LEU A 268 16.03 34.63 -2.31
CA LEU A 268 16.27 35.59 -1.23
C LEU A 268 17.43 35.14 -0.35
N SER A 269 18.38 36.04 -0.11
CA SER A 269 19.47 35.88 0.87
C SER A 269 19.09 36.56 2.18
N ILE A 270 18.72 35.75 3.17
CA ILE A 270 18.12 36.20 4.43
C ILE A 270 19.15 36.03 5.54
N MET A 271 19.48 37.12 6.23
CA MET A 271 20.15 37.07 7.53
C MET A 271 19.08 36.85 8.60
N TYR A 272 19.06 35.67 9.21
CA TYR A 272 18.10 35.33 10.27
C TYR A 272 18.80 35.41 11.65
N PRO A 273 18.68 36.54 12.36
CA PRO A 273 19.31 36.68 13.65
C PRO A 273 18.51 36.05 14.78
N ILE A 274 19.23 35.48 15.73
CA ILE A 274 18.79 35.03 17.04
C ILE A 274 19.50 35.88 18.07
N SER A 275 18.77 36.81 18.69
CA SER A 275 19.31 37.77 19.65
C SER A 275 18.18 38.21 20.57
N SER A 276 18.44 38.29 21.87
CA SER A 276 17.47 38.81 22.83
C SER A 276 17.59 40.32 22.99
N ILE A 277 16.46 40.96 23.22
CA ILE A 277 16.40 42.25 23.91
C ILE A 277 16.55 41.94 25.41
N GLY A 278 17.80 41.86 25.89
CA GLY A 278 18.10 41.73 27.32
C GLY A 278 17.64 42.97 28.11
N TYR A 279 18.28 43.32 29.24
CA TYR A 279 17.92 44.58 29.94
C TYR A 279 18.26 45.87 29.15
N SER A 280 18.93 45.76 28.01
CA SER A 280 19.04 46.87 27.08
C SER A 280 17.74 47.00 26.28
N ASN A 281 17.14 48.19 26.22
CA ASN A 281 15.93 48.48 25.41
C ASN A 281 16.06 48.19 23.89
N LYS A 282 17.21 47.67 23.44
CA LYS A 282 17.55 47.36 22.06
C LYS A 282 18.41 46.10 21.97
N ASN A 283 18.19 45.24 20.98
CA ASN A 283 18.99 44.03 20.72
C ASN A 283 20.39 44.36 20.16
N TYR A 284 21.08 43.31 19.68
CA TYR A 284 22.36 43.41 18.97
C TYR A 284 22.33 44.40 17.79
N PHE A 285 21.24 44.38 17.00
CA PHE A 285 21.04 45.20 15.81
C PHE A 285 20.49 46.60 16.10
N GLY A 286 20.32 46.96 17.38
CA GLY A 286 19.80 48.27 17.77
C GLY A 286 18.28 48.40 17.67
N MET A 287 17.57 47.28 17.50
CA MET A 287 16.11 47.21 17.36
C MET A 287 15.41 47.00 18.70
N ASN A 288 14.29 47.67 18.90
CA ASN A 288 13.37 47.45 20.03
C ASN A 288 12.35 46.33 19.72
N ASN A 289 11.53 45.95 20.69
CA ASN A 289 10.52 44.89 20.53
C ASN A 289 9.55 45.16 19.38
N GLY A 290 9.15 46.41 19.12
CA GLY A 290 8.24 46.72 18.01
C GLY A 290 8.88 46.50 16.63
N GLU A 291 10.16 46.86 16.52
CA GLU A 291 10.94 46.73 15.28
C GLU A 291 11.25 45.25 14.97
N THR A 292 11.54 44.41 15.98
CA THR A 292 11.91 43.00 15.75
C THR A 292 10.81 42.18 15.08
N HIS A 293 9.53 42.45 15.38
CA HIS A 293 8.39 41.72 14.80
C HIS A 293 8.19 41.99 13.30
N SER A 294 8.85 43.00 12.73
CA SER A 294 8.74 43.33 11.30
C SER A 294 9.66 42.49 10.41
N TYR A 295 10.61 41.76 11.00
CA TYR A 295 11.67 41.04 10.30
C TYR A 295 11.67 39.55 10.62
N ALA A 296 12.21 38.75 9.72
CA ALA A 296 12.47 37.33 9.96
C ALA A 296 13.62 37.16 10.97
N MET A 297 13.27 37.06 12.25
CA MET A 297 14.22 36.90 13.35
C MET A 297 13.61 36.22 14.57
N SER A 298 14.46 35.83 15.53
CA SER A 298 14.04 35.24 16.81
C SER A 298 14.59 36.04 18.00
N ASP A 299 13.70 36.50 18.88
CA ASP A 299 14.04 37.25 20.11
C ASP A 299 14.50 36.36 21.29
N ASN A 300 15.26 35.31 20.98
CA ASN A 300 15.79 34.38 21.97
C ASN A 300 17.21 34.76 22.36
N ASP A 301 17.56 34.57 23.64
CA ASP A 301 18.94 34.71 24.08
C ASP A 301 19.78 33.50 23.63
N PRO A 302 20.80 33.70 22.77
CA PRO A 302 21.65 32.62 22.32
C PRO A 302 22.71 32.19 23.34
N SER A 303 22.99 32.98 24.37
CA SER A 303 24.12 32.77 25.29
C SER A 303 24.08 31.42 25.97
N ARG A 304 23.03 31.15 26.74
CA ARG A 304 22.81 29.87 27.43
C ARG A 304 22.80 28.68 26.47
N LYS A 305 22.28 28.88 25.26
CA LYS A 305 22.10 27.81 24.27
C LYS A 305 23.43 27.37 23.66
N LEU A 306 24.39 28.29 23.49
CA LEU A 306 25.68 28.02 22.85
C LEU A 306 26.73 27.46 23.82
N ILE A 307 26.67 27.78 25.12
CA ILE A 307 27.67 27.36 26.12
C ILE A 307 27.81 25.82 26.17
N ASP A 308 26.70 25.09 26.05
CA ASP A 308 26.68 23.62 26.09
C ASP A 308 27.51 22.97 24.98
N GLY A 309 27.79 23.70 23.88
CA GLY A 309 28.52 23.19 22.72
C GLY A 309 30.04 23.38 22.79
N PHE A 310 30.60 23.99 23.83
CA PHE A 310 32.03 24.32 23.85
C PHE A 310 32.94 23.09 23.85
N ASP A 311 33.91 23.10 22.95
CA ASP A 311 35.07 22.21 22.97
C ASP A 311 36.35 23.04 23.07
N LEU A 312 36.81 23.23 24.31
CA LEU A 312 38.02 24.00 24.64
C LEU A 312 39.31 23.32 24.16
N SER A 313 39.30 22.02 23.89
CA SER A 313 40.48 21.33 23.37
C SER A 313 40.71 21.69 21.91
N ASN A 314 39.62 21.90 21.16
CA ASN A 314 39.63 22.23 19.74
C ASN A 314 39.38 23.71 19.44
N ASN A 315 39.09 24.54 20.44
CA ASN A 315 38.71 25.95 20.31
C ASN A 315 37.47 26.15 19.42
N THR A 316 36.42 25.35 19.65
CA THR A 316 35.21 25.37 18.82
C THR A 316 33.93 25.38 19.66
N ILE A 317 32.81 25.72 19.01
CA ILE A 317 31.46 25.44 19.52
C ILE A 317 30.80 24.46 18.56
N ASP A 318 30.45 23.28 19.07
CA ASP A 318 29.73 22.23 18.36
C ASP A 318 28.22 22.42 18.54
N LEU A 319 27.58 23.00 17.53
CA LEU A 319 26.15 23.29 17.51
C LEU A 319 25.29 22.02 17.64
N SER A 320 25.80 20.84 17.27
CA SER A 320 25.06 19.58 17.43
C SER A 320 24.84 19.17 18.89
N LYS A 321 25.64 19.72 19.80
CA LYS A 321 25.54 19.51 21.27
C LYS A 321 24.77 20.62 21.97
N THR A 322 24.33 21.63 21.23
CA THR A 322 23.60 22.78 21.76
C THR A 322 22.08 22.59 21.65
N ARG A 323 21.32 23.57 22.18
CA ARG A 323 19.88 23.68 21.89
C ARG A 323 19.56 24.03 20.43
N TYR A 324 20.57 24.35 19.62
CA TYR A 324 20.46 24.51 18.17
C TYR A 324 20.77 23.22 17.40
N SER A 325 20.87 22.09 18.11
CA SER A 325 21.07 20.78 17.50
C SER A 325 20.01 20.43 16.45
N SER A 326 18.80 20.99 16.50
CA SER A 326 17.79 20.83 15.44
C SER A 326 18.27 21.30 14.06
N PHE A 327 19.14 22.32 13.99
CA PHE A 327 19.78 22.73 12.73
C PHE A 327 20.94 21.81 12.32
N CYS A 328 21.29 20.83 13.16
CA CYS A 328 22.45 19.94 13.03
C CYS A 328 22.12 18.44 12.99
N LYS A 329 20.92 18.02 13.39
CA LYS A 329 20.50 16.62 13.46
C LYS A 329 20.44 16.00 12.06
N ILE A 330 20.91 14.76 11.98
CA ILE A 330 21.07 13.99 10.73
C ILE A 330 19.87 13.05 10.48
N GLU A 331 18.96 12.89 11.45
CA GLU A 331 17.89 11.90 11.38
C GLU A 331 16.85 12.23 10.30
N ASN A 332 16.63 11.26 9.40
CA ASN A 332 15.78 11.35 8.21
C ASN A 332 14.26 11.36 8.50
N ASP A 333 13.83 11.18 9.76
CA ASP A 333 12.43 10.86 10.11
C ASP A 333 11.70 11.89 11.00
N SER A 334 12.19 13.14 11.10
CA SER A 334 11.34 14.21 11.65
C SER A 334 10.39 14.73 10.57
N PRO A 335 9.09 14.97 10.89
CA PRO A 335 8.14 15.49 9.93
C PRO A 335 8.71 16.78 9.33
N GLU A 336 8.91 16.71 8.02
CA GLU A 336 9.31 17.79 7.13
C GLU A 336 8.30 18.93 7.24
N ASN A 337 8.45 19.79 8.23
CA ASN A 337 7.88 21.12 8.09
C ASN A 337 8.97 21.93 7.41
N ASP A 338 8.72 22.41 6.21
CA ASP A 338 9.55 23.43 5.55
C ASP A 338 9.40 24.75 6.31
N ILE A 339 9.89 25.87 5.78
CA ILE A 339 9.43 27.15 6.30
C ILE A 339 7.91 27.24 6.07
N VAL A 340 7.11 26.98 7.11
CA VAL A 340 5.65 27.07 7.04
C VAL A 340 5.28 28.52 7.35
N ILE A 341 4.86 29.24 6.33
CA ILE A 341 4.17 30.52 6.53
C ILE A 341 2.71 30.19 6.80
N ASP A 342 2.38 29.89 8.06
CA ASP A 342 1.04 29.46 8.48
C ASP A 342 0.04 30.64 8.55
N SER A 343 0.54 31.89 8.59
CA SER A 343 -0.31 33.08 8.62
C SER A 343 0.41 34.36 8.18
N PRO A 344 -0.33 35.42 7.77
CA PRO A 344 0.25 36.75 7.57
C PRO A 344 0.93 37.21 8.87
N GLY A 345 2.25 37.35 8.85
CA GLY A 345 3.02 37.81 10.02
C GLY A 345 3.77 36.73 10.80
N ARG A 346 3.71 35.44 10.43
CA ARG A 346 4.57 34.39 11.02
C ARG A 346 5.29 33.59 9.95
N VAL A 347 6.61 33.54 10.08
CA VAL A 347 7.51 32.72 9.26
C VAL A 347 8.11 31.69 10.21
N ASP A 348 7.60 30.45 10.19
CA ASP A 348 8.22 29.37 10.95
C ASP A 348 9.40 28.84 10.16
N LEU A 349 10.61 28.90 10.71
CA LEU A 349 11.83 28.45 10.01
C LEU A 349 12.05 26.95 10.22
N SER A 350 12.07 26.19 9.14
CA SER A 350 12.62 24.83 9.14
C SER A 350 13.29 24.50 7.81
N VAL A 351 14.38 23.75 7.91
CA VAL A 351 15.30 23.47 6.80
C VAL A 351 15.61 21.98 6.77
N LYS A 352 15.32 21.34 5.63
CA LYS A 352 15.65 19.92 5.42
C LYS A 352 17.16 19.71 5.55
N ASN A 353 17.56 18.60 6.17
CA ASN A 353 18.98 18.27 6.38
C ASN A 353 19.79 18.29 5.07
N LYS A 354 19.23 17.78 3.96
CA LYS A 354 19.87 17.84 2.63
C LYS A 354 20.20 19.26 2.13
N ASN A 355 19.58 20.29 2.70
CA ASN A 355 19.76 21.69 2.33
C ASN A 355 20.63 22.47 3.33
N LYS A 356 21.18 21.81 4.35
CA LYS A 356 22.19 22.38 5.22
C LYS A 356 23.56 22.24 4.57
N LEU A 357 24.16 23.37 4.20
CA LEU A 357 25.42 23.40 3.44
C LEU A 357 26.63 23.72 4.31
N SER A 358 26.41 24.20 5.54
CA SER A 358 27.47 24.57 6.50
C SER A 358 27.81 23.47 7.50
N SER A 359 29.03 23.51 8.01
CA SER A 359 29.44 22.74 9.19
C SER A 359 28.62 23.16 10.42
N CYS A 360 28.45 22.26 11.39
CA CYS A 360 27.89 22.61 12.70
C CYS A 360 28.95 23.01 13.74
N ILE A 361 30.18 23.24 13.29
CA ILE A 361 31.30 23.62 14.16
C ILE A 361 31.65 25.08 13.89
N LEU A 362 31.41 25.95 14.87
CA LEU A 362 31.93 27.32 14.88
C LEU A 362 33.41 27.28 15.27
N ASP A 363 34.27 27.85 14.43
CA ASP A 363 35.69 27.97 14.75
C ASP A 363 35.96 29.26 15.53
N LEU A 364 36.56 29.14 16.71
CA LEU A 364 36.95 30.28 17.54
C LEU A 364 38.40 30.70 17.27
N ASN A 365 39.06 30.10 16.28
CA ASN A 365 40.42 30.30 15.78
C ASN A 365 41.53 29.86 16.75
N ASN A 366 41.50 30.31 18.00
CA ASN A 366 42.55 30.03 18.99
C ASN A 366 42.00 29.98 20.43
N ARG A 367 42.87 29.56 21.36
CA ARG A 367 42.50 29.35 22.77
C ARG A 367 42.13 30.64 23.51
N GLU A 368 42.76 31.76 23.16
CA GLU A 368 42.47 33.05 23.78
C GLU A 368 41.07 33.52 23.41
N ASN A 369 40.73 33.47 22.12
CA ASN A 369 39.39 33.73 21.62
C ASN A 369 38.38 32.76 22.22
N ALA A 370 38.67 31.46 22.24
CA ALA A 370 37.74 30.47 22.81
C ALA A 370 37.42 30.77 24.27
N ARG A 371 38.43 31.14 25.06
CA ARG A 371 38.26 31.58 26.45
C ARG A 371 37.42 32.85 26.55
N GLU A 372 37.71 33.85 25.73
CA GLU A 372 36.97 35.11 25.73
C GLU A 372 35.49 34.90 25.38
N VAL A 373 35.19 34.14 24.32
CA VAL A 373 33.82 33.83 23.91
C VAL A 373 33.09 33.08 25.03
N TYR A 374 33.73 32.08 25.65
CA TYR A 374 33.16 31.36 26.78
C TYR A 374 32.85 32.29 27.97
N GLU A 375 33.79 33.16 28.33
CA GLU A 375 33.59 34.13 29.42
C GLU A 375 32.47 35.13 29.11
N GLN A 376 32.35 35.62 27.87
CA GLN A 376 31.30 36.55 27.46
C GLN A 376 29.92 35.89 27.45
N LEU A 377 29.80 34.68 26.90
CA LEU A 377 28.54 33.94 26.92
C LEU A 377 28.13 33.58 28.35
N SER A 378 29.07 33.12 29.18
CA SER A 378 28.81 32.77 30.59
C SER A 378 28.36 33.99 31.42
N LYS A 379 28.99 35.15 31.19
CA LYS A 379 28.57 36.41 31.84
C LYS A 379 27.16 36.81 31.40
N SER A 380 26.86 36.71 30.11
CA SER A 380 25.52 37.00 29.58
C SER A 380 24.47 36.07 30.17
N ASP A 381 24.74 34.76 30.23
CA ASP A 381 23.84 33.76 30.83
C ASP A 381 23.57 34.04 32.32
N ALA A 382 24.59 34.48 33.05
CA ALA A 382 24.46 34.93 34.44
C ALA A 382 23.82 36.32 34.62
N GLY A 383 23.37 36.97 33.53
CA GLY A 383 22.66 38.25 33.54
C GLY A 383 23.57 39.50 33.56
N TYR A 384 24.88 39.34 33.36
CA TYR A 384 25.81 40.47 33.30
C TYR A 384 25.84 41.12 31.91
N ASN A 385 25.32 42.35 31.82
CA ASN A 385 25.19 43.11 30.58
C ASN A 385 26.47 43.86 30.18
N SER A 386 27.51 43.14 29.76
CA SER A 386 28.69 43.77 29.14
C SER A 386 28.80 43.59 27.64
N THR A 387 28.15 42.58 27.08
CA THR A 387 28.34 42.19 25.69
C THR A 387 26.98 41.93 25.04
N LYS A 388 26.75 42.52 23.86
CA LYS A 388 25.61 42.15 23.01
C LYS A 388 25.97 40.94 22.17
N ILE A 389 25.08 39.97 22.10
CA ILE A 389 25.31 38.69 21.43
C ILE A 389 24.24 38.48 20.35
N ALA A 390 24.67 38.06 19.17
CA ALA A 390 23.80 37.59 18.10
C ALA A 390 24.34 36.28 17.54
N PHE A 391 23.46 35.29 17.40
CA PHE A 391 23.71 34.10 16.62
C PHE A 391 22.90 34.20 15.33
N ILE A 392 23.56 34.17 14.19
CA ILE A 392 22.99 34.48 12.88
C ILE A 392 23.04 33.21 12.03
N LEU A 393 21.91 32.91 11.39
CA LEU A 393 21.81 31.91 10.35
C LEU A 393 21.72 32.64 9.01
N ASP A 394 22.68 32.39 8.13
CA ASP A 394 22.59 32.84 6.74
C ASP A 394 21.74 31.83 5.97
N LEU A 395 20.59 32.28 5.50
CA LEU A 395 19.60 31.46 4.81
C LEU A 395 19.49 31.89 3.35
N TYR A 396 19.38 30.93 2.44
CA TYR A 396 19.03 31.20 1.05
C TYR A 396 17.75 30.47 0.68
N THR A 397 16.80 31.17 0.08
CA THR A 397 15.53 30.60 -0.37
C THR A 397 15.43 30.72 -1.88
N ASP A 398 15.31 29.61 -2.61
CA ASP A 398 15.48 29.58 -4.08
C ASP A 398 14.16 29.66 -4.89
N GLY A 399 13.05 29.96 -4.21
CA GLY A 399 11.74 30.13 -4.84
C GLY A 399 11.08 28.85 -5.34
N VAL A 400 11.71 27.68 -5.15
CA VAL A 400 11.09 26.38 -5.45
C VAL A 400 10.15 26.01 -4.30
N LEU A 401 8.92 25.60 -4.65
CA LEU A 401 7.93 25.13 -3.69
C LEU A 401 8.12 23.62 -3.46
N GLU A 402 8.33 23.22 -2.21
CA GLU A 402 8.29 21.83 -1.74
C GLU A 402 7.25 21.77 -0.61
N ASN A 403 6.29 20.82 -0.66
CA ASN A 403 5.29 20.60 0.40
C ASN A 403 4.63 21.88 0.96
N ASP A 404 4.18 22.78 0.09
CA ASP A 404 3.58 24.08 0.44
C ASP A 404 4.52 25.12 1.12
N GLY A 405 5.81 24.83 1.29
CA GLY A 405 6.83 25.74 1.79
C GLY A 405 7.83 26.18 0.73
N LEU A 406 8.66 27.18 1.06
CA LEU A 406 9.79 27.57 0.23
C LEU A 406 11.03 26.75 0.57
N ARG A 407 11.64 26.15 -0.45
CA ARG A 407 12.91 25.46 -0.26
C ARG A 407 14.00 26.43 0.19
N THR A 408 14.51 26.15 1.38
CA THR A 408 15.49 27.00 2.07
C THR A 408 16.74 26.20 2.41
N TYR A 409 17.88 26.88 2.38
CA TYR A 409 19.21 26.36 2.67
C TYR A 409 19.85 27.13 3.81
N ILE A 410 20.56 26.45 4.70
CA ILE A 410 21.48 27.11 5.65
C ILE A 410 22.85 27.14 5.01
N SER A 411 23.34 28.33 4.67
CA SER A 411 24.63 28.50 4.01
C SER A 411 25.79 28.69 4.99
N ASN A 412 25.52 29.28 6.16
CA ASN A 412 26.51 29.55 7.19
C ASN A 412 25.84 29.77 8.56
N PHE A 413 26.56 29.46 9.63
CA PHE A 413 26.24 29.92 10.97
C PHE A 413 27.30 30.90 11.43
N GLU A 414 26.86 31.95 12.11
CA GLU A 414 27.73 33.04 12.55
C GLU A 414 27.39 33.49 13.98
N LEU A 415 28.41 33.64 14.81
CA LEU A 415 28.32 34.22 16.14
C LEU A 415 28.98 35.61 16.11
N ARG A 416 28.21 36.64 16.48
CA ARG A 416 28.74 37.98 16.68
C ARG A 416 28.67 38.41 18.13
N LEU A 417 29.75 39.00 18.60
CA LEU A 417 29.88 39.58 19.92
C LEU A 417 30.24 41.06 19.77
N LYS A 418 29.54 41.92 20.51
CA LYS A 418 29.83 43.36 20.56
C LYS A 418 30.02 43.78 22.00
N ASP A 419 31.21 44.26 22.33
CA ASP A 419 31.54 44.73 23.67
C ASP A 419 30.96 46.13 23.98
N LYS A 420 31.24 46.65 25.18
CA LYS A 420 30.81 48.01 25.58
C LYS A 420 31.44 49.14 24.74
N GLY A 421 32.58 48.88 24.09
CA GLY A 421 33.25 49.81 23.19
C GLY A 421 32.76 49.73 21.75
N ASN A 422 31.73 48.94 21.47
CA ASN A 422 31.24 48.59 20.13
C ASN A 422 32.27 47.85 19.26
N GLN A 423 33.32 47.27 19.83
CA GLN A 423 34.22 46.40 19.09
C GLN A 423 33.48 45.09 18.78
N GLU A 424 33.50 44.71 17.51
CA GLU A 424 32.77 43.56 16.99
C GLU A 424 33.74 42.41 16.72
N LYS A 425 33.40 41.23 17.21
CA LYS A 425 34.08 39.96 16.88
C LYS A 425 33.08 39.02 16.25
N THR A 426 33.51 38.38 15.17
CA THR A 426 32.67 37.48 14.37
C THR A 426 33.35 36.13 14.23
N TYR A 427 32.59 35.07 14.46
CA TYR A 427 33.04 33.69 14.36
C TYR A 427 32.06 32.94 13.46
N THR A 428 32.56 32.23 12.46
CA THR A 428 31.71 31.52 11.51
C THR A 428 32.00 30.04 11.53
N THR A 429 31.11 29.27 10.92
CA THR A 429 31.41 27.86 10.63
C THR A 429 32.47 27.76 9.55
N LYS A 430 33.32 26.73 9.62
CA LYS A 430 34.25 26.44 8.52
C LYS A 430 33.43 26.14 7.26
N LYS A 431 33.71 26.87 6.17
CA LYS A 431 33.14 26.61 4.84
C LYS A 431 33.66 25.32 4.25
#